data_AF-A0A088F4A4-F1
#
_entry.id   AF-A0A088F4A4-F1
#
_cell.length_a   1.000
_cell.length_b   1.000
_cell.length_c   1.000
_cell.angle_alpha   90.00
_cell.angle_beta   90.00
_cell.angle_gamma   90.00
#
_symmetry.space_group_name_H-M   'P 1'
#
loop_
_entity.id
_entity.type
_entity.pdbx_description
1 polymer ?
#
loop_
_entity_poly.entity_id
_entity_poly.type
_entity_poly.pdbx_seq_one_letter_code
_entity_poly.pdbx_strand_id
1 'polypeptide(L)'
;MKTIVKQKSAIQQVRELSESNMKQVCQYIGMTEELYCTHQLHEYELFLTTMFSGYPVEMLNEVRYSSLMAGYWKNEWNWRNSNDFLPLAKDELEPFMWVTKEGVLESYEPNEWNVGQLFQEYIWMNSCKKLMNCDSFMKGYNVVLKLIRESNKKKHENINTSNT
;
A
#
# COMPACT_ATOMS: atom_id res chain seq x y z
N MET A 1 -14.90 -38.93 -9.85
CA MET A 1 -14.77 -37.92 -8.78
C MET A 1 -15.01 -36.55 -9.39
N LYS A 2 -16.05 -35.82 -8.98
CA LYS A 2 -16.21 -34.39 -9.30
C LYS A 2 -15.53 -33.60 -8.19
N THR A 3 -14.41 -32.96 -8.48
CA THR A 3 -13.73 -32.08 -7.53
C THR A 3 -14.62 -30.86 -7.31
N ILE A 4 -15.25 -30.76 -6.15
CA ILE A 4 -15.98 -29.55 -5.75
C ILE A 4 -14.92 -28.48 -5.49
N VAL A 5 -14.72 -27.58 -6.45
CA VAL A 5 -13.84 -26.43 -6.28
C VAL A 5 -14.50 -25.51 -5.26
N LYS A 6 -13.98 -25.48 -4.04
CA LYS A 6 -14.46 -24.62 -2.97
C LYS A 6 -14.22 -23.17 -3.40
N GLN A 7 -15.29 -22.44 -3.70
CA GLN A 7 -15.22 -21.06 -4.16
C GLN A 7 -14.55 -20.19 -3.08
N LYS A 8 -13.47 -19.48 -3.45
CA LYS A 8 -12.70 -18.67 -2.49
C LYS A 8 -13.55 -17.49 -1.99
N SER A 9 -13.46 -17.18 -0.70
CA SER A 9 -14.12 -16.01 -0.13
C SER A 9 -13.52 -14.72 -0.69
N ALA A 10 -14.29 -13.63 -0.73
CA ALA A 10 -13.80 -12.33 -1.19
C ALA A 10 -12.54 -11.86 -0.43
N ILE A 11 -12.49 -12.10 0.89
CA ILE A 11 -11.32 -11.78 1.72
C ILE A 11 -10.08 -12.56 1.26
N GLN A 12 -10.26 -13.83 0.90
CA GLN A 12 -9.14 -14.65 0.45
C GLN A 12 -8.63 -14.23 -0.92
N GLN A 13 -9.53 -13.83 -1.82
CA GLN A 13 -9.14 -13.27 -3.12
C GLN A 13 -8.35 -11.96 -2.96
N VAL A 14 -8.76 -11.08 -2.05
CA VAL A 14 -8.04 -9.83 -1.77
C VAL A 14 -6.64 -10.08 -1.21
N ARG A 15 -6.49 -11.08 -0.33
CA ARG A 15 -5.17 -11.45 0.22
C ARG A 15 -4.24 -11.97 -0.87
N GLU A 16 -4.73 -12.84 -1.75
CA GLU A 16 -3.96 -13.38 -2.87
C GLU A 16 -3.55 -12.28 -3.85
N LEU A 17 -4.44 -11.33 -4.13
CA LEU A 17 -4.12 -10.18 -4.97
C LEU A 17 -3.03 -9.31 -4.33
N SER A 18 -3.15 -9.01 -3.03
CA SER A 18 -2.14 -8.23 -2.29
C SER A 18 -0.77 -8.92 -2.29
N GLU A 19 -0.73 -10.24 -2.11
CA GLU A 19 0.49 -11.03 -2.16
C GLU A 19 1.10 -11.03 -3.56
N SER A 20 0.28 -11.19 -4.59
CA SER A 20 0.71 -11.14 -5.98
C SER A 20 1.30 -9.77 -6.35
N ASN A 21 0.67 -8.68 -5.90
CA ASN A 21 1.17 -7.32 -6.12
C ASN A 21 2.53 -7.12 -5.45
N MET A 22 2.65 -7.50 -4.17
CA MET A 22 3.91 -7.41 -3.44
C MET A 22 5.04 -8.15 -4.17
N LYS A 23 4.78 -9.40 -4.59
CA LYS A 23 5.78 -10.21 -5.29
C LYS A 23 6.23 -9.58 -6.61
N GLN A 24 5.30 -9.00 -7.38
CA GLN A 24 5.63 -8.28 -8.60
C GLN A 24 6.47 -7.02 -8.33
N VAL A 25 6.10 -6.23 -7.31
CA VAL A 25 6.89 -5.06 -6.92
C VAL A 25 8.31 -5.47 -6.56
N CYS A 26 8.45 -6.46 -5.66
CA CYS A 26 9.74 -7.03 -5.25
C CYS A 26 10.58 -7.49 -6.44
N GLN A 27 9.95 -8.14 -7.43
CA GLN A 27 10.62 -8.59 -8.65
C GLN A 27 11.16 -7.43 -9.48
N TYR A 28 10.37 -6.38 -9.72
CA TYR A 28 10.79 -5.26 -10.56
C TYR A 28 11.93 -4.43 -9.96
N ILE A 29 11.92 -4.23 -8.64
CA ILE A 29 12.90 -3.36 -7.96
C ILE A 29 14.03 -4.13 -7.26
N GLY A 30 14.04 -5.46 -7.37
CA GLY A 30 15.06 -6.31 -6.74
C GLY A 30 15.02 -6.32 -5.20
N MET A 31 13.84 -6.13 -4.61
CA MET A 31 13.65 -6.04 -3.15
C MET A 31 13.15 -7.37 -2.57
N THR A 32 13.63 -7.74 -1.38
CA THR A 32 13.08 -8.90 -0.65
C THR A 32 11.71 -8.58 -0.05
N GLU A 33 10.87 -9.58 0.17
CA GLU A 33 9.55 -9.39 0.83
C GLU A 33 9.69 -8.76 2.23
N GLU A 34 10.76 -9.12 2.95
CA GLU A 34 11.08 -8.56 4.27
C GLU A 34 11.38 -7.05 4.18
N LEU A 35 12.20 -6.64 3.20
CA LEU A 35 12.55 -5.23 3.02
C LEU A 35 11.32 -4.42 2.57
N TYR A 36 10.45 -5.01 1.75
CA TYR A 36 9.17 -4.42 1.37
C TYR A 36 8.28 -4.17 2.60
N CYS A 37 8.12 -5.17 3.47
CA CYS A 37 7.30 -5.04 4.67
C CYS A 37 7.90 -4.03 5.65
N THR A 38 9.23 -4.04 5.78
CA THR A 38 9.96 -3.09 6.63
C THR A 38 9.77 -1.66 6.13
N HIS A 39 9.87 -1.41 4.83
CA HIS A 39 9.61 -0.10 4.24
C HIS A 39 8.16 0.36 4.45
N GLN A 40 7.19 -0.54 4.21
CA GLN A 40 5.77 -0.24 4.45
C GLN A 40 5.50 0.15 5.91
N LEU A 41 6.09 -0.57 6.86
CA LEU A 41 5.96 -0.26 8.28
C LEU A 41 6.69 1.04 8.64
N HIS A 42 7.87 1.28 8.08
CA HIS A 42 8.62 2.50 8.32
C HIS A 42 7.82 3.75 7.92
N GLU A 43 7.27 3.77 6.71
CA GLU A 43 6.47 4.88 6.20
C GLU A 43 5.15 5.05 6.99
N TYR A 44 4.55 3.95 7.44
CA TYR A 44 3.38 3.98 8.32
C TYR A 44 3.67 4.70 9.64
N GLU A 45 4.77 4.30 10.30
CA GLU A 45 5.18 4.87 11.57
C GLU A 45 5.60 6.33 11.43
N LEU A 46 6.31 6.67 10.36
CA LEU A 46 6.71 8.03 10.05
C LEU A 46 5.49 8.93 9.78
N PHE A 47 4.50 8.44 9.03
CA PHE A 47 3.24 9.14 8.82
C PHE A 47 2.52 9.43 10.13
N LEU A 48 2.30 8.40 10.97
CA LEU A 48 1.54 8.55 12.20
C LEU A 48 2.24 9.46 13.21
N THR A 49 3.54 9.30 13.41
CA THR A 49 4.32 10.15 14.31
C THR A 49 4.33 11.61 13.86
N THR A 50 4.31 11.86 12.55
CA THR A 50 4.19 13.22 11.99
C THR A 50 2.80 13.80 12.27
N MET A 51 1.73 13.06 11.98
CA MET A 51 0.35 13.52 12.16
C MET A 51 -0.03 13.78 13.62
N PHE A 52 0.56 13.01 14.55
CA PHE A 52 0.35 13.14 16.00
C PHE A 52 1.45 13.92 16.70
N SER A 53 2.30 14.65 15.97
CA SER A 53 3.32 15.48 16.59
C SER A 53 2.69 16.52 17.53
N GLY A 54 3.15 16.55 18.78
CA GLY A 54 2.60 17.41 19.84
C GLY A 54 1.35 16.89 20.55
N TYR A 55 0.83 15.71 20.18
CA TYR A 55 -0.27 15.04 20.87
C TYR A 55 0.22 14.00 21.88
N PRO A 56 -0.61 13.62 22.88
CA PRO A 56 -0.30 12.52 23.79
C PRO A 56 -0.08 11.19 23.08
N VAL A 57 0.84 10.38 23.61
CA VAL A 57 1.22 9.07 23.03
C VAL A 57 0.04 8.10 23.03
N GLU A 58 -0.88 8.23 23.98
CA GLU A 58 -2.09 7.42 24.10
C GLU A 58 -2.98 7.60 22.87
N MET A 59 -3.15 8.85 22.40
CA MET A 59 -3.94 9.15 21.20
C MET A 59 -3.29 8.56 19.94
N LEU A 60 -1.96 8.63 19.83
CA LEU A 60 -1.23 7.97 18.75
C LEU A 60 -1.44 6.46 18.81
N ASN A 61 -1.33 5.84 19.98
CA ASN A 61 -1.47 4.39 20.15
C ASN A 61 -2.88 3.89 19.82
N GLU A 62 -3.92 4.66 20.12
CA GLU A 62 -5.30 4.33 19.70
C GLU A 62 -5.42 4.17 18.18
N VAL A 63 -4.71 5.00 17.42
CA VAL A 63 -4.73 4.95 15.95
C VAL A 63 -3.74 3.91 15.43
N ARG A 64 -2.50 3.90 15.94
CA ARG A 64 -1.42 3.00 15.54
C ARG A 64 -1.84 1.54 15.58
N TYR A 65 -2.52 1.13 16.65
CA TYR A 65 -2.94 -0.27 16.86
C TYR A 65 -4.37 -0.56 16.38
N SER A 66 -5.03 0.39 15.75
CA SER A 66 -6.37 0.18 15.20
C SER A 66 -6.33 -0.67 13.94
N SER A 67 -7.18 -1.71 13.89
CA SER A 67 -7.38 -2.52 12.69
C SER A 67 -7.94 -1.71 11.52
N LEU A 68 -8.69 -0.64 11.80
CA LEU A 68 -9.20 0.28 10.76
C LEU A 68 -8.06 1.03 10.10
N MET A 69 -7.12 1.57 10.89
CA MET A 69 -5.97 2.30 10.36
C MET A 69 -5.02 1.36 9.61
N ALA A 70 -4.71 0.19 10.18
CA ALA A 70 -3.88 -0.81 9.54
C ALA A 70 -4.48 -1.30 8.21
N GLY A 71 -5.80 -1.51 8.16
CA GLY A 71 -6.52 -1.89 6.94
C GLY A 71 -6.49 -0.79 5.90
N TYR A 72 -6.75 0.46 6.30
CA TYR A 72 -6.69 1.62 5.42
C TYR A 72 -5.32 1.80 4.78
N TRP A 73 -4.26 1.75 5.59
CA TRP A 73 -2.88 1.89 5.12
C TRP A 73 -2.51 0.81 4.10
N LYS A 74 -2.79 -0.47 4.41
CA LYS A 74 -2.50 -1.58 3.50
C LYS A 74 -3.26 -1.48 2.19
N ASN A 75 -4.53 -1.05 2.25
CA ASN A 75 -5.34 -0.88 1.05
C ASN A 75 -4.81 0.25 0.18
N GLU A 76 -4.43 1.39 0.76
CA GLU A 76 -3.81 2.50 0.02
C GLU A 76 -2.52 2.05 -0.65
N TRP A 77 -1.64 1.40 0.11
CA TRP A 77 -0.35 0.91 -0.40
C TRP A 77 -0.53 -0.07 -1.56
N ASN A 78 -1.46 -1.03 -1.42
CA ASN A 78 -1.80 -1.96 -2.49
C ASN A 78 -2.40 -1.26 -3.70
N TRP A 79 -3.27 -0.27 -3.49
CA TRP A 79 -3.91 0.46 -4.57
C TRP A 79 -2.87 1.21 -5.41
N ARG A 80 -1.93 1.92 -4.76
CA ARG A 80 -0.82 2.62 -5.44
C ARG A 80 0.07 1.65 -6.20
N ASN A 81 0.40 0.51 -5.59
CA ASN A 81 1.19 -0.49 -6.29
C ASN A 81 0.48 -1.02 -7.53
N SER A 82 -0.82 -1.33 -7.45
CA SER A 82 -1.57 -1.85 -8.60
C SER A 82 -1.88 -0.82 -9.69
N ASN A 83 -2.19 0.42 -9.32
CA ASN A 83 -2.73 1.42 -10.26
C ASN A 83 -1.67 2.39 -10.76
N ASP A 84 -0.59 2.60 -9.99
CA ASP A 84 0.45 3.57 -10.33
C ASP A 84 1.78 2.86 -10.61
N PHE A 85 2.32 2.13 -9.64
CA PHE A 85 3.68 1.57 -9.75
C PHE A 85 3.80 0.44 -10.76
N LEU A 86 2.96 -0.61 -10.68
CA LEU A 86 3.09 -1.78 -11.54
C LEU A 86 2.87 -1.45 -13.03
N PRO A 87 1.93 -0.58 -13.41
CA PRO A 87 1.82 -0.11 -14.79
C PRO A 87 3.09 0.62 -15.25
N LEU A 88 3.62 1.56 -14.44
CA LEU A 88 4.86 2.26 -14.74
C LEU A 88 6.04 1.29 -14.90
N ALA A 89 6.19 0.34 -13.96
CA ALA A 89 7.24 -0.67 -13.98
C ALA A 89 7.19 -1.52 -15.24
N LYS A 90 5.98 -1.87 -15.68
CA LYS A 90 5.77 -2.65 -16.89
C LYS A 90 6.23 -1.88 -18.13
N ASP A 91 5.83 -0.62 -18.24
CA ASP A 91 6.17 0.22 -19.39
C ASP A 91 7.68 0.50 -19.47
N GLU A 92 8.34 0.63 -18.32
CA GLU A 92 9.77 0.96 -18.23
C GLU A 92 10.71 -0.25 -18.30
N LEU A 93 10.28 -1.42 -17.80
CA LEU A 93 11.14 -2.60 -17.64
C LEU A 93 10.77 -3.80 -18.51
N GLU A 94 9.69 -3.77 -19.29
CA GLU A 94 9.45 -4.82 -20.29
C GLU A 94 10.17 -4.48 -21.61
N PRO A 95 11.03 -5.38 -22.12
CA PRO A 95 11.62 -5.20 -23.45
C PRO A 95 10.55 -5.14 -24.53
N PHE A 96 10.75 -4.27 -25.52
CA PHE A 96 9.84 -4.17 -26.66
C PHE A 96 10.58 -3.86 -27.96
N MET A 97 9.92 -4.12 -29.08
CA MET A 97 10.44 -3.86 -30.42
C MET A 97 9.43 -3.04 -31.23
N TRP A 98 9.94 -2.16 -32.09
CA TRP A 98 9.11 -1.38 -33.02
C TRP A 98 9.80 -1.21 -34.36
N VAL A 99 9.01 -0.88 -35.39
CA VAL A 99 9.52 -0.56 -36.72
C VAL A 99 9.48 0.95 -36.89
N THR A 100 10.61 1.56 -37.24
CA THR A 100 10.71 3.00 -37.49
C THR A 100 9.99 3.40 -38.78
N LYS A 101 9.86 4.71 -39.02
CA LYS A 101 9.24 5.22 -40.26
C LYS A 101 10.03 4.83 -41.52
N GLU A 102 11.32 4.53 -41.36
CA GLU A 102 12.25 4.11 -42.40
C GLU A 102 12.22 2.59 -42.63
N GLY A 103 11.40 1.84 -41.88
CA GLY A 103 11.30 0.38 -42.00
C GLY A 103 12.39 -0.40 -41.26
N VAL A 104 13.12 0.25 -40.34
CA VAL A 104 14.16 -0.39 -39.52
C VAL A 104 13.52 -0.96 -38.27
N LEU A 105 13.88 -2.19 -37.90
CA LEU A 105 13.49 -2.79 -36.62
C LEU A 105 14.43 -2.30 -35.52
N GLU A 106 13.88 -1.67 -34.50
CA GLU A 106 14.59 -1.24 -33.29
C GLU A 106 14.05 -1.99 -32.07
N SER A 107 14.90 -2.16 -31.06
CA SER A 107 14.58 -2.83 -29.80
C SER A 107 14.98 -1.97 -28.61
N TYR A 108 14.15 -1.99 -27.58
CA TYR A 108 14.45 -1.43 -26.26
C TYR A 108 14.71 -2.57 -25.28
N GLU A 109 15.84 -2.46 -24.58
CA GLU A 109 16.20 -3.33 -23.46
C GLU A 109 16.49 -2.44 -22.25
N PRO A 110 15.77 -2.62 -21.13
CA PRO A 110 16.00 -1.85 -19.92
C PRO A 110 17.41 -2.13 -19.36
N ASN A 111 18.01 -1.12 -18.77
CA ASN A 111 19.31 -1.23 -18.11
C ASN A 111 19.22 -0.93 -16.61
N GLU A 112 20.36 -1.04 -15.90
CA GLU A 112 20.42 -0.80 -14.45
C GLU A 112 19.98 0.61 -14.04
N TRP A 113 20.16 1.61 -14.92
CA TRP A 113 19.68 2.97 -14.67
C TRP A 113 18.15 3.02 -14.64
N ASN A 114 17.46 2.33 -15.56
CA ASN A 114 16.00 2.24 -15.55
C ASN A 114 15.48 1.62 -14.24
N VAL A 115 16.11 0.53 -13.78
CA VAL A 115 15.76 -0.12 -12.51
C VAL A 115 15.98 0.83 -11.33
N GLY A 116 17.09 1.58 -11.32
CA GLY A 116 17.38 2.56 -10.29
C GLY A 116 16.37 3.70 -10.23
N GLN A 117 15.94 4.22 -11.38
CA GLN A 117 14.89 5.24 -11.45
C GLN A 117 13.56 4.70 -10.94
N LEU A 118 13.17 3.49 -11.37
CA LEU A 118 11.94 2.86 -10.94
C LEU A 118 11.92 2.62 -9.42
N PHE A 119 13.06 2.24 -8.83
CA PHE A 119 13.20 2.14 -7.38
C PHE A 119 12.93 3.49 -6.70
N GLN A 120 13.47 4.60 -7.22
CA GLN A 120 13.20 5.93 -6.65
C GLN A 120 11.73 6.32 -6.75
N GLU A 121 11.08 6.02 -7.87
CA GLU A 121 9.65 6.26 -8.06
C GLU A 121 8.81 5.45 -7.05
N TYR A 122 9.17 4.17 -6.83
CA TYR A 122 8.52 3.34 -5.81
C TYR A 122 8.60 3.98 -4.42
N ILE A 123 9.80 4.41 -4.01
CA ILE A 123 10.02 5.05 -2.71
C ILE A 123 9.21 6.36 -2.63
N TRP A 124 9.26 7.18 -3.66
CA TRP A 124 8.57 8.48 -3.67
C TRP A 124 7.05 8.32 -3.59
N MET A 125 6.46 7.45 -4.42
CA MET A 125 5.01 7.23 -4.47
C MET A 125 4.42 6.76 -3.15
N ASN A 126 5.17 5.91 -2.43
CA ASN A 126 4.74 5.32 -1.17
C ASN A 126 5.24 6.08 0.07
N SER A 127 5.98 7.18 -0.13
CA SER A 127 6.48 7.98 0.99
C SER A 127 5.36 8.67 1.77
N CYS A 128 5.53 8.76 3.09
CA CYS A 128 4.60 9.43 3.99
C CYS A 128 4.40 10.89 3.60
N LYS A 129 5.47 11.56 3.12
CA LYS A 129 5.44 12.94 2.65
C LYS A 129 4.53 13.09 1.44
N LYS A 130 4.60 12.15 0.48
CA LYS A 130 3.71 12.17 -0.69
C LYS A 130 2.26 11.93 -0.27
N LEU A 131 2.02 10.98 0.63
CA LEU A 131 0.69 10.65 1.15
C LEU A 131 0.04 11.83 1.91
N MET A 132 0.80 12.53 2.76
CA MET A 132 0.31 13.72 3.47
C MET A 132 -0.13 14.84 2.54
N ASN A 133 0.48 14.94 1.36
CA ASN A 133 0.12 15.94 0.35
C ASN A 133 -0.93 15.42 -0.65
N CYS A 134 -1.53 14.25 -0.39
CA CYS A 134 -2.56 13.65 -1.24
C CYS A 134 -3.95 13.87 -0.62
N ASP A 135 -4.75 14.75 -1.23
CA ASP A 135 -6.06 15.13 -0.72
C ASP A 135 -7.03 13.96 -0.54
N SER A 136 -7.05 13.02 -1.50
CA SER A 136 -7.91 11.83 -1.42
C SER A 136 -7.52 10.96 -0.24
N PHE A 137 -6.22 10.74 -0.04
CA PHE A 137 -5.69 10.00 1.09
C PHE A 137 -6.00 10.69 2.42
N MET A 138 -5.82 12.00 2.53
CA MET A 138 -6.10 12.73 3.77
C MET A 138 -7.60 12.77 4.10
N LYS A 139 -8.47 12.84 3.09
CA LYS A 139 -9.92 12.69 3.28
C LYS A 139 -10.26 11.32 3.85
N GLY A 140 -9.71 10.24 3.29
CA GLY A 140 -9.90 8.87 3.78
C GLY A 140 -9.38 8.69 5.21
N TYR A 141 -8.18 9.21 5.50
CA TYR A 141 -7.59 9.20 6.83
C TYR A 141 -8.50 9.87 7.88
N ASN A 142 -9.06 11.04 7.58
CA ASN A 142 -9.98 11.73 8.49
C ASN A 142 -11.27 10.93 8.76
N VAL A 143 -11.78 10.22 7.76
CA VAL A 143 -12.91 9.30 7.93
C VAL A 143 -12.53 8.14 8.85
N VAL A 144 -11.35 7.55 8.65
CA VAL A 144 -10.84 6.47 9.52
C VAL A 144 -10.69 6.94 10.97
N LEU A 145 -10.14 8.13 11.20
CA LEU A 145 -10.05 8.70 12.56
C LEU A 145 -11.42 8.84 13.22
N LYS A 146 -12.44 9.30 12.48
CA LYS A 146 -13.81 9.41 12.99
C LYS A 146 -14.35 8.03 13.37
N LEU A 147 -14.16 7.02 12.53
CA LEU A 147 -14.60 5.65 12.79
C LEU A 147 -13.90 5.02 14.00
N ILE A 148 -12.60 5.29 14.19
CA ILE A 148 -11.84 4.84 15.37
C ILE A 148 -12.44 5.42 16.64
N ARG A 149 -12.71 6.73 16.67
CA ARG A 149 -13.31 7.41 17.81
C ARG A 149 -14.70 6.87 18.13
N GLU A 150 -15.54 6.68 17.11
CA GLU A 150 -16.89 6.10 17.27
C GLU A 150 -16.84 4.66 17.79
N SER A 151 -15.92 3.85 17.29
CA SER A 151 -15.69 2.48 17.76
C SER A 151 -15.26 2.43 19.23
N ASN A 152 -14.32 3.31 19.62
CA ASN A 152 -13.84 3.38 21.00
C ASN A 152 -14.95 3.83 21.95
N LYS A 153 -15.77 4.82 21.56
CA LYS A 153 -16.91 5.26 22.35
C LYS A 153 -17.90 4.12 22.63
N LYS A 154 -18.27 3.35 21.61
CA LYS A 154 -19.18 2.19 21.77
C LYS A 154 -18.61 1.11 22.69
N LYS A 155 -17.29 0.87 22.66
CA LYS A 155 -16.64 -0.07 23.59
C LYS A 155 -16.77 0.39 25.04
N HIS A 156 -16.57 1.68 25.32
CA HIS A 156 -16.70 2.23 26.67
C HIS A 156 -18.15 2.19 27.18
N GLU A 157 -19.14 2.44 26.31
CA GLU A 157 -20.56 2.34 26.67
C GLU A 157 -20.95 0.89 27.03
N ASN A 158 -20.50 -0.11 26.27
CA ASN A 158 -20.82 -1.52 26.52
C ASN A 158 -20.15 -2.10 27.77
N ILE A 159 -18.98 -1.59 28.16
CA ILE A 159 -18.29 -2.00 29.39
C ILE A 159 -19.08 -1.51 30.62
N ASN A 160 -19.67 -0.31 30.54
CA ASN A 160 -20.45 0.25 31.64
C ASN A 160 -21.82 -0.43 31.81
N THR A 161 -22.42 -0.95 30.74
CA THR A 161 -23.70 -1.69 30.83
C THR A 161 -23.55 -3.15 31.24
N SER A 162 -22.35 -3.73 31.11
CA SER A 162 -22.08 -5.14 31.49
C SER A 162 -21.76 -5.32 32.98
N ASN A 163 -21.63 -4.21 33.73
CA ASN A 163 -21.39 -4.19 35.17
C ASN A 163 -22.65 -3.85 36.00
N THR A 164 -23.83 -3.90 35.37
CA THR A 164 -25.17 -3.78 35.97
C THR A 164 -25.96 -5.04 35.71
#